data_AF-A0A146K6S2-F1
#
_entry.id   AF-A0A146K6S2-F1
#
_cell.length_a   1.000
_cell.length_b   1.000
_cell.length_c   1.000
_cell.angle_alpha   90.00
_cell.angle_beta   90.00
_cell.angle_gamma   90.00
#
_symmetry.space_group_name_H-M   'P 1'
#
loop_
_entity.id
_entity.type
_entity.pdbx_description
1 polymer ?
#
loop_
_entity_poly.entity_id
_entity_poly.type
_entity_poly.pdbx_seq_one_letter_code
_entity_poly.pdbx_strand_id
1 'polypeptide(L)'
;MTFSMNDPQSLNDIFQYWADQVQSCQKVFLVGTKSDLEQKVKTEDIEALVQKIKCQFYQCSAKTGENVHLIFDDVARWRIEHGSVEVKE
;
A
#
# COMPACT_ATOMS: atom_id res chain seq x y z
N MET A 1 1.72 -0.64 -3.95
CA MET A 1 2.91 -1.45 -3.56
C MET A 1 2.51 -2.38 -2.43
N THR A 2 3.04 -3.60 -2.40
CA THR A 2 2.56 -4.64 -1.48
C THR A 2 3.72 -5.36 -0.79
N PHE A 3 3.53 -5.77 0.46
CA PHE A 3 4.38 -6.75 1.17
C PHE A 3 3.49 -7.76 1.90
N SER A 4 4.09 -8.77 2.54
CA SER A 4 3.36 -9.82 3.26
C SER A 4 3.52 -9.62 4.77
N MET A 5 2.42 -9.58 5.52
CA MET A 5 2.41 -9.33 6.97
C MET A 5 3.15 -10.40 7.78
N ASN A 6 3.27 -11.59 7.21
CA ASN A 6 3.95 -12.75 7.80
C ASN A 6 5.37 -12.99 7.25
N ASP A 7 5.93 -12.05 6.49
CA ASP A 7 7.29 -12.14 5.92
C ASP A 7 8.05 -10.80 6.05
N PRO A 8 8.88 -10.65 7.10
CA PRO A 8 9.69 -9.45 7.32
C PRO A 8 10.63 -9.09 6.16
N GLN A 9 11.11 -10.08 5.39
CA GLN A 9 11.99 -9.81 4.26
C GLN A 9 11.28 -9.01 3.18
N SER A 10 10.01 -9.33 2.91
CA SER A 10 9.21 -8.62 1.91
C SER A 10 9.01 -7.13 2.22
N LEU A 11 9.00 -6.73 3.51
CA LEU A 11 8.99 -5.31 3.90
C LEU A 11 10.37 -4.68 3.69
N ASN A 12 11.45 -5.39 4.05
CA ASN A 12 12.81 -4.92 3.84
C ASN A 12 13.13 -4.68 2.35
N ASP A 13 12.63 -5.53 1.45
CA ASP A 13 12.81 -5.34 0.00
C ASP A 13 12.17 -4.03 -0.49
N ILE A 14 11.08 -3.59 0.14
CA ILE A 14 10.51 -2.27 -0.13
C ILE A 14 11.46 -1.16 0.32
N PHE A 15 12.01 -1.27 1.53
CA PHE A 15 12.98 -0.29 2.05
C PHE A 15 14.21 -0.13 1.16
N GLN A 16 14.72 -1.24 0.63
CA GLN A 16 15.98 -1.29 -0.11
C GLN A 16 15.83 -0.89 -1.58
N TYR A 17 14.70 -1.17 -2.20
CA TYR A 17 14.55 -1.01 -3.65
C TYR A 17 13.32 -0.21 -4.03
N TRP A 18 12.12 -0.66 -3.66
CA TRP A 18 10.89 -0.12 -4.23
C TRP A 18 10.54 1.29 -3.74
N ALA A 19 10.96 1.66 -2.53
CA ALA A 19 10.72 3.00 -1.98
C ALA A 19 11.25 4.11 -2.89
N ASP A 20 12.41 3.91 -3.51
CA ASP A 20 13.03 4.91 -4.38
C ASP A 20 12.40 4.93 -5.78
N GLN A 21 11.85 3.79 -6.24
CA GLN A 21 11.20 3.70 -7.55
C GLN A 21 9.86 4.43 -7.63
N VAL A 22 9.24 4.71 -6.48
CA VAL A 22 7.89 5.32 -6.41
C VAL A 22 7.92 6.81 -6.02
N GLN A 23 9.10 7.43 -5.95
CA GLN A 23 9.22 8.84 -5.56
C GLN A 23 8.53 9.82 -6.53
N SER A 24 8.39 9.44 -7.81
CA SER A 24 7.69 10.24 -8.82
C SER A 24 6.17 10.03 -8.82
N CYS A 25 5.66 9.05 -8.06
CA CYS A 25 4.22 8.80 -7.98
C CYS A 25 3.53 9.87 -7.14
N GLN A 26 2.44 10.45 -7.64
CA GLN A 26 1.65 11.46 -6.92
C GLN A 26 0.99 10.91 -5.65
N LYS A 27 0.66 9.61 -5.64
CA LYS A 27 0.07 8.91 -4.50
C LYS A 27 0.52 7.47 -4.51
N VAL A 28 0.91 6.98 -3.33
CA VAL A 28 1.33 5.60 -3.12
C VAL A 28 0.43 4.97 -2.06
N PHE A 29 -0.08 3.78 -2.38
CA PHE A 29 -0.78 2.90 -1.45
C PHE A 29 0.14 1.74 -1.11
N LEU A 30 0.47 1.60 0.18
CA LEU A 30 1.22 0.49 0.74
C LEU A 30 0.25 -0.53 1.33
N VAL A 31 0.35 -1.78 0.91
CA VAL A 31 -0.61 -2.83 1.31
C VAL A 31 0.14 -4.00 1.95
N GLY A 32 -0.16 -4.26 3.22
CA GLY A 32 0.23 -5.46 3.94
C GLY A 32 -0.75 -6.60 3.65
N THR A 33 -0.31 -7.57 2.86
CA THR A 33 -1.12 -8.72 2.44
C THR A 33 -1.03 -9.88 3.43
N LYS A 34 -1.96 -10.84 3.32
CA LYS A 34 -2.02 -12.04 4.18
C LYS A 34 -2.21 -11.70 5.66
N SER A 35 -3.04 -10.69 5.95
CA SER A 35 -3.41 -10.31 7.33
C SER A 35 -4.11 -11.44 8.10
N ASP A 36 -4.60 -12.47 7.40
CA ASP A 36 -5.19 -13.66 8.01
C ASP A 36 -4.16 -14.61 8.67
N LEU A 37 -2.86 -14.39 8.45
CA LEU A 37 -1.78 -15.16 9.04
C LEU A 37 -1.15 -14.42 10.23
N GLU A 38 -0.42 -15.15 11.08
CA GLU A 38 0.32 -14.55 12.19
C GLU A 38 1.27 -13.44 11.70
N GLN A 39 1.09 -12.25 12.24
CA GLN A 39 1.90 -11.08 11.93
C GLN A 39 3.33 -11.28 12.46
N LYS A 40 4.31 -11.23 11.55
CA LYS A 40 5.75 -11.28 11.88
C LYS A 40 6.46 -9.95 11.64
N VAL A 41 5.84 -9.09 10.85
CA VAL A 41 6.32 -7.72 10.60
C VAL A 41 5.95 -6.84 11.80
N LYS A 42 6.91 -6.06 12.29
CA LYS A 42 6.67 -5.13 13.40
C LYS A 42 5.90 -3.90 12.92
N THR A 43 4.97 -3.43 13.74
CA THR A 43 4.16 -2.24 13.42
C THR A 43 5.04 -1.00 13.29
N GLU A 44 6.08 -0.88 14.11
CA GLU A 44 7.00 0.26 14.10
C GLU A 44 7.79 0.36 12.78
N ASP A 45 8.15 -0.79 12.19
CA ASP A 45 8.86 -0.84 10.90
C ASP A 45 7.94 -0.39 9.75
N ILE A 46 6.65 -0.72 9.83
CA ILE A 46 5.63 -0.28 8.87
C ILE A 46 5.43 1.23 8.99
N GLU A 47 5.29 1.74 10.21
CA GLU A 47 5.13 3.17 10.48
C GLU A 47 6.31 3.99 9.95
N ALA A 48 7.54 3.52 10.19
CA ALA A 48 8.75 4.15 9.67
C ALA A 48 8.73 4.21 8.12
N LEU A 49 8.27 3.14 7.46
CA LEU A 49 8.16 3.10 6.00
C LEU A 49 7.08 4.06 5.48
N VAL A 50 5.94 4.10 6.14
CA VAL A 50 4.81 4.99 5.81
C VAL A 50 5.24 6.45 5.89
N GLN A 51 5.98 6.81 6.95
CA GLN A 51 6.54 8.15 7.11
C GLN A 51 7.60 8.47 6.05
N LYS A 52 8.50 7.51 5.75
CA LYS A 52 9.55 7.67 4.73
C LYS A 52 8.97 7.94 3.34
N ILE A 53 7.97 7.16 2.92
CA ILE A 53 7.40 7.22 1.56
C ILE A 53 6.24 8.24 1.48
N LYS A 54 5.68 8.67 2.62
CA LYS A 54 4.44 9.48 2.70
C LYS A 54 3.28 8.79 1.96
N CYS A 55 3.13 7.49 2.20
CA CYS A 55 2.10 6.67 1.57
C CYS A 55 0.92 6.43 2.51
N GLN A 56 -0.19 5.91 1.97
CA GLN A 56 -1.32 5.44 2.76
C GLN A 56 -1.22 3.93 2.96
N PHE A 57 -1.43 3.45 4.18
CA PHE A 57 -1.27 2.04 4.52
C PHE A 57 -2.60 1.32 4.71
N TYR A 58 -2.66 0.09 4.21
CA TYR A 58 -3.77 -0.84 4.36
C TYR A 58 -3.26 -2.23 4.72
N GLN A 59 -4.02 -2.97 5.53
CA GLN A 59 -3.85 -4.42 5.68
C GLN A 59 -5.03 -5.14 5.03
N CYS A 60 -4.76 -6.21 4.30
CA CYS A 60 -5.80 -7.02 3.67
C CYS A 60 -5.45 -8.51 3.61
N SER A 61 -6.51 -9.31 3.44
CA SER A 61 -6.38 -10.71 3.08
C SER A 61 -7.13 -10.97 1.79
N ALA A 62 -6.37 -11.29 0.74
CA ALA A 62 -6.96 -11.76 -0.51
C ALA A 62 -7.68 -13.12 -0.35
N LYS A 63 -7.33 -13.90 0.68
CA LYS A 63 -7.93 -15.22 0.96
C LYS A 63 -9.33 -15.08 1.56
N THR A 64 -9.52 -14.16 2.51
CA THR A 64 -10.82 -13.94 3.16
C THR A 64 -11.65 -12.85 2.49
N GLY A 65 -11.03 -12.01 1.65
CA GLY A 65 -11.64 -10.82 1.07
C GLY A 65 -11.60 -9.58 1.98
N GLU A 66 -11.01 -9.70 3.17
CA GLU A 66 -10.90 -8.61 4.15
C GLU A 66 -10.16 -7.41 3.55
N ASN A 67 -10.79 -6.23 3.63
CA ASN A 67 -10.26 -4.91 3.25
C ASN A 67 -9.79 -4.75 1.80
N VAL A 68 -9.92 -5.77 0.94
CA VAL A 68 -9.49 -5.68 -0.47
C VAL A 68 -10.25 -4.58 -1.20
N HIS A 69 -11.57 -4.52 -1.05
CA HIS A 69 -12.43 -3.52 -1.68
C HIS A 69 -12.08 -2.09 -1.24
N LEU A 70 -11.80 -1.88 0.05
CA LEU A 70 -11.47 -0.55 0.60
C LEU A 70 -10.26 0.08 -0.10
N ILE A 71 -9.25 -0.72 -0.44
CA ILE A 71 -8.05 -0.25 -1.14
C ILE A 71 -8.42 0.32 -2.50
N PHE A 72 -9.22 -0.42 -3.28
CA PHE A 72 -9.61 0.00 -4.63
C PHE A 72 -10.62 1.16 -4.61
N ASP A 73 -11.53 1.18 -3.64
CA ASP A 73 -12.48 2.28 -3.45
C ASP A 73 -11.73 3.59 -3.16
N ASP A 74 -10.70 3.55 -2.33
CA ASP A 74 -9.85 4.70 -2.03
C ASP A 74 -9.01 5.14 -3.23
N VAL A 75 -8.47 4.19 -4.00
CA VAL A 75 -7.75 4.50 -5.25
C VAL A 75 -8.68 5.20 -6.24
N ALA A 76 -9.89 4.68 -6.43
CA ALA A 76 -10.88 5.25 -7.33
C ALA A 76 -11.31 6.65 -6.88
N ARG A 77 -11.63 6.82 -5.59
CA ARG A 77 -11.96 8.13 -5.00
C ARG A 77 -10.84 9.13 -5.19
N TRP A 78 -9.61 8.77 -4.83
CA TRP A 78 -8.45 9.64 -5.01
C TRP A 78 -8.28 10.06 -6.47
N ARG A 79 -8.46 9.11 -7.41
CA ARG A 79 -8.35 9.39 -8.84
C ARG A 79 -9.45 10.31 -9.37
N ILE A 80 -10.69 10.21 -8.86
CA ILE A 80 -11.79 11.10 -9.24
C ILE A 80 -11.52 12.52 -8.72
N GLU A 81 -11.03 12.65 -7.48
CA GLU A 81 -10.76 13.94 -6.85
C GLU A 81 -9.58 14.69 -7.46
N HIS A 82 -8.58 13.96 -7.98
CA HIS A 82 -7.31 14.53 -8.47
C HIS A 82 -7.07 14.29 -9.97
N GLY A 83 -8.01 13.67 -10.66
CA GLY A 83 -7.95 13.45 -12.10
C GLY A 83 -8.65 14.57 -12.85
N SER A 84 -7.92 15.25 -13.74
CA SER A 84 -8.56 16.09 -14.76
C SER A 84 -9.43 15.21 -15.65
N VAL A 85 -10.75 15.48 -15.66
CA VAL A 85 -11.65 14.85 -16.63
C VAL A 85 -11.40 15.53 -17.97
N GLU A 86 -10.62 14.91 -18.85
CA GLU A 86 -10.67 15.24 -20.27
C GLU A 86 -11.96 14.64 -20.83
N VAL A 87 -13.02 15.45 -20.86
CA VAL A 87 -14.20 15.14 -21.66
C VAL A 87 -13.76 15.30 -23.13
N LYS A 88 -13.55 14.18 -23.82
CA LYS A 88 -13.46 14.21 -25.28
C LYS A 88 -14.87 14.39 -25.82
N GLU A 89 -15.14 15.60 -26.31
CA GLU A 89 -16.31 15.92 -27.13
C GLU A 89 -16.35 15.11 -28.43
#